data_AF-A0A9C6XV54-F1
#
_entry.id   AF-A0A9C6XV54-F1
#
_cell.length_a   1.000
_cell.length_b   1.000
_cell.length_c   1.000
_cell.angle_alpha   90.00
_cell.angle_beta   90.00
_cell.angle_gamma   90.00
#
_symmetry.space_group_name_H-M   'P 1'
#
loop_
_entity.id
_entity.type
_entity.pdbx_description
1 polymer ?
#
loop_
_entity_poly.entity_id
_entity_poly.type
_entity_poly.pdbx_seq_one_letter_code
_entity_poly.pdbx_strand_id
1 'polypeptide(L)'
;MSLKSRGSKDSADAVPLREAGEADGGADDKPAAGDDAICLKAKMSLLNGITVIVGSIIGSGIFVSPTGVLKETGSVNLALVVWVVSGIFSMVGAYCYAELGCMIRKSGADYAYIMETFGPFMAFIRLWIECMIVRPCSQAIVALTFSVYVLKPFYPDCTPPDESVRLLAVCCI
;
A
#
# COMPACT_ATOMS: atom_id res chain seq x y z
N MET A 1 58.05 -27.86 -26.00
CA MET A 1 58.56 -26.50 -25.72
C MET A 1 57.57 -25.84 -24.76
N SER A 2 58.07 -25.38 -23.62
CA SER A 2 57.32 -24.99 -22.40
C SER A 2 56.83 -23.53 -22.43
N LEU A 3 56.21 -23.11 -21.31
CA LEU A 3 55.68 -21.79 -20.85
C LEU A 3 54.14 -21.68 -20.98
N LYS A 4 53.27 -21.79 -19.95
CA LYS A 4 53.21 -21.40 -18.52
C LYS A 4 53.15 -19.89 -18.25
N SER A 5 51.92 -19.37 -18.07
CA SER A 5 51.51 -18.26 -17.16
C SER A 5 49.97 -18.38 -17.01
N ARG A 6 49.31 -18.68 -15.87
CA ARG A 6 49.26 -18.05 -14.52
C ARG A 6 48.86 -16.58 -14.64
N GLY A 7 47.74 -16.06 -14.14
CA GLY A 7 46.58 -16.54 -13.39
C GLY A 7 45.74 -15.33 -12.93
N SER A 8 44.62 -15.60 -12.25
CA SER A 8 43.89 -14.72 -11.30
C SER A 8 42.79 -13.78 -11.80
N LYS A 9 41.56 -14.14 -11.38
CA LYS A 9 40.45 -13.31 -10.86
C LYS A 9 40.03 -12.07 -11.65
N ASP A 10 38.79 -12.09 -12.15
CA ASP A 10 37.77 -11.20 -11.57
C ASP A 10 36.38 -11.82 -11.69
N SER A 11 35.60 -11.57 -10.65
CA SER A 11 34.30 -12.13 -10.30
C SER A 11 33.45 -10.95 -9.87
N ALA A 12 32.37 -10.68 -10.60
CA ALA A 12 31.28 -9.72 -10.35
C ALA A 12 30.77 -9.26 -11.72
N ASP A 13 29.50 -9.15 -12.10
CA ASP A 13 28.21 -9.36 -11.47
C ASP A 13 27.22 -9.39 -12.65
N ALA A 14 26.85 -10.58 -13.15
CA ALA A 14 25.74 -10.71 -14.10
C ALA A 14 24.52 -11.17 -13.31
N VAL A 15 23.74 -10.22 -12.79
CA VAL A 15 22.43 -10.47 -12.18
C VAL A 15 21.42 -10.72 -13.31
N PRO A 16 20.88 -11.94 -13.47
CA PRO A 16 19.83 -12.18 -14.46
C PRO A 16 18.52 -11.63 -13.90
N LEU A 17 17.92 -10.68 -14.63
CA LEU A 17 16.56 -10.20 -14.39
C LEU A 17 15.61 -11.40 -14.55
N ARG A 18 15.06 -11.85 -13.43
CA ARG A 18 14.12 -12.96 -13.37
C ARG A 18 12.76 -12.43 -13.82
N GLU A 19 12.40 -12.77 -15.05
CA GLU A 19 11.08 -12.51 -15.62
C GLU A 19 10.00 -13.13 -14.73
N ALA A 20 9.07 -12.31 -14.25
CA ALA A 20 7.86 -12.75 -13.57
C ALA A 20 6.84 -13.17 -14.64
N GLY A 21 7.07 -14.36 -15.20
CA GLY A 21 6.12 -15.05 -16.07
C GLY A 21 5.05 -15.77 -15.26
N GLU A 22 3.80 -15.50 -15.61
CA GLU A 22 2.58 -16.19 -15.19
C GLU A 22 2.65 -17.71 -15.39
N ALA A 23 2.00 -18.46 -14.51
CA ALA A 23 1.59 -19.84 -14.79
C ALA A 23 0.18 -20.08 -14.23
N ASP A 24 -0.75 -20.02 -15.16
CA ASP A 24 -2.11 -20.58 -15.15
C ASP A 24 -2.10 -22.10 -14.92
N GLY A 25 -3.24 -22.65 -14.50
CA GLY A 25 -3.36 -24.01 -13.99
C GLY A 25 -3.47 -25.12 -15.05
N GLY A 26 -3.34 -26.37 -14.56
CA GLY A 26 -3.94 -27.55 -15.20
C GLY A 26 -3.04 -28.79 -15.35
N ALA A 27 -3.60 -29.90 -14.86
CA ALA A 27 -3.31 -31.30 -15.18
C ALA A 27 -2.24 -32.09 -14.37
N ASP A 28 -2.72 -33.25 -13.91
CA ASP A 28 -2.09 -34.35 -13.17
C ASP A 28 -0.68 -34.78 -13.64
N ASP A 29 0.19 -35.12 -12.69
CA ASP A 29 0.85 -36.43 -12.65
C ASP A 29 1.41 -36.77 -11.25
N LYS A 30 1.50 -38.07 -10.95
CA LYS A 30 1.94 -38.69 -9.69
C LYS A 30 3.32 -38.23 -9.18
N PRO A 31 3.62 -38.41 -7.87
CA PRO A 31 4.86 -37.92 -7.29
C PRO A 31 6.03 -38.85 -7.60
N ALA A 32 7.07 -38.32 -8.23
CA ALA A 32 8.42 -38.86 -8.15
C ALA A 32 9.23 -38.02 -7.16
N ALA A 33 9.86 -38.71 -6.22
CA ALA A 33 10.55 -38.17 -5.06
C ALA A 33 11.72 -37.22 -5.40
N GLY A 34 11.98 -36.27 -4.49
CA GLY A 34 13.30 -35.65 -4.31
C GLY A 34 13.37 -34.16 -4.65
N ASP A 35 12.85 -33.32 -3.76
CA ASP A 35 13.48 -32.08 -3.28
C ASP A 35 12.57 -31.48 -2.22
N ASP A 36 13.10 -31.25 -1.01
CA ASP A 36 12.40 -30.64 0.13
C ASP A 36 12.14 -29.15 -0.11
N ALA A 37 11.40 -28.82 -1.17
CA ALA A 37 10.74 -27.54 -1.29
C ALA A 37 9.61 -27.53 -0.26
N ILE A 38 9.86 -26.95 0.92
CA ILE A 38 8.80 -26.60 1.87
C ILE A 38 7.87 -25.62 1.16
N CYS A 39 6.86 -26.16 0.49
CA CYS A 39 5.81 -25.40 -0.14
C CYS A 39 4.81 -25.04 0.97
N LEU A 40 4.92 -23.82 1.49
CA LEU A 40 3.92 -23.29 2.41
C LEU A 40 2.58 -23.29 1.68
N LYS A 41 1.70 -24.23 2.07
CA LYS A 41 0.33 -24.23 1.58
C LYS A 41 -0.29 -22.90 1.97
N ALA A 42 -0.56 -22.03 0.98
CA ALA A 42 -1.17 -20.73 1.18
C ALA A 42 -2.63 -20.91 1.65
N LYS A 43 -2.80 -21.30 2.92
CA LYS A 43 -4.08 -21.31 3.61
C LYS A 43 -4.31 -19.92 4.16
N MET A 44 -4.82 -19.03 3.33
CA MET A 44 -5.44 -17.80 3.82
C MET A 44 -6.77 -18.19 4.46
N SER A 45 -6.78 -18.32 5.79
CA SER A 45 -8.02 -18.51 6.54
C SER A 45 -8.87 -17.24 6.46
N LEU A 46 -10.19 -17.37 6.42
CA LEU A 46 -11.13 -16.23 6.39
C LEU A 46 -10.83 -15.24 7.53
N LEU A 47 -10.54 -15.75 8.72
CA LEU A 47 -10.22 -14.91 9.89
C LEU A 47 -8.91 -14.14 9.71
N ASN A 48 -7.89 -14.75 9.10
CA ASN A 48 -6.64 -14.05 8.79
C ASN A 48 -6.86 -12.98 7.73
N GLY A 49 -7.69 -13.25 6.71
CA GLY A 49 -8.04 -12.26 5.69
C GLY A 49 -8.78 -11.06 6.29
N ILE A 50 -9.81 -11.30 7.10
CA ILE A 50 -10.57 -10.23 7.77
C ILE A 50 -9.64 -9.40 8.67
N THR A 51 -8.77 -10.04 9.44
CA THR A 51 -7.85 -9.34 10.35
C THR A 51 -6.89 -8.43 9.58
N VAL A 52 -6.33 -8.90 8.45
CA VAL A 52 -5.45 -8.10 7.60
C VAL A 52 -6.19 -6.90 7.00
N ILE A 53 -7.43 -7.10 6.53
CA ILE A 53 -8.25 -6.03 5.96
C ILE A 53 -8.61 -4.99 7.04
N VAL A 54 -9.01 -5.42 8.22
CA VAL A 54 -9.32 -4.51 9.33
C VAL A 54 -8.07 -3.74 9.76
N GLY A 55 -6.92 -4.41 9.85
CA GLY A 55 -5.64 -3.78 10.19
C GLY A 55 -5.14 -2.80 9.13
N SER A 56 -5.47 -2.99 7.86
CA SER A 56 -5.10 -2.04 6.80
C SER A 56 -6.05 -0.85 6.68
N ILE A 57 -7.33 -1.02 7.05
CA ILE A 57 -8.33 0.07 7.04
C ILE A 57 -8.17 0.99 8.26
N ILE A 58 -7.92 0.44 9.45
CA ILE A 58 -7.76 1.23 10.68
C ILE A 58 -6.36 1.86 10.70
N GLY A 59 -6.28 3.12 10.28
CA GLY A 59 -5.05 3.92 10.28
C GLY A 59 -5.05 5.09 11.29
N SER A 60 -4.02 5.92 11.23
CA SER A 60 -3.85 7.12 12.07
C SER A 60 -4.88 8.24 11.79
N GLY A 61 -5.66 8.12 10.71
CA GLY A 61 -6.70 9.09 10.34
C GLY A 61 -7.78 9.27 11.41
N ILE A 62 -8.06 8.26 12.24
CA ILE A 62 -9.07 8.35 13.31
C ILE A 62 -8.78 9.44 14.34
N PHE A 63 -7.52 9.85 14.48
CA PHE A 63 -7.16 10.94 15.40
C PHE A 63 -7.42 12.32 14.79
N VAL A 64 -7.38 12.46 13.47
CA VAL A 64 -7.51 13.76 12.79
C VAL A 64 -8.93 14.00 12.30
N SER A 65 -9.55 12.97 11.72
CA SER A 65 -10.85 13.08 11.03
C SER A 65 -12.01 13.54 11.92
N PRO A 66 -12.18 13.12 13.19
CA PRO A 66 -13.31 13.54 14.02
C PRO A 66 -13.33 15.05 14.29
N THR A 67 -12.16 15.64 14.56
CA THR A 67 -12.02 17.08 14.80
C THR A 67 -12.36 17.89 13.54
N GLY A 68 -11.96 17.40 12.36
CA GLY A 68 -12.30 18.02 11.08
C GLY A 68 -13.80 17.98 10.80
N VAL A 69 -14.42 16.81 10.91
CA VAL A 69 -15.87 16.65 10.64
C VAL A 69 -16.70 17.46 11.63
N LEU A 70 -16.34 17.48 12.91
CA LEU A 70 -17.08 18.23 13.92
C LEU A 70 -17.01 19.74 13.69
N LYS A 71 -15.86 20.26 13.24
CA LYS A 71 -15.68 21.69 12.93
C LYS A 71 -16.55 22.14 11.76
N GLU A 72 -16.63 21.34 10.70
CA GLU A 72 -17.44 21.68 9.51
C GLU A 72 -18.95 21.49 9.75
N THR A 73 -19.30 20.53 10.61
CA THR A 73 -20.70 20.15 10.82
C THR A 73 -21.38 20.93 11.95
N GLY A 74 -20.60 21.46 12.90
CA GLY A 74 -21.08 22.29 14.03
C GLY A 74 -21.93 21.57 15.08
N SER A 75 -22.45 20.38 14.78
CA SER A 75 -23.29 19.57 15.68
C SER A 75 -22.86 18.10 15.68
N VAL A 76 -22.82 17.48 16.86
CA VAL A 76 -22.38 16.08 17.05
C VAL A 76 -23.29 15.08 16.32
N ASN A 77 -24.60 15.32 16.34
CA ASN A 77 -25.57 14.41 15.69
C ASN A 77 -25.36 14.33 14.18
N LEU A 78 -25.12 15.47 13.54
CA LEU A 78 -24.82 15.51 12.10
C LEU A 78 -23.45 14.89 11.80
N ALA A 79 -22.45 15.06 12.68
CA ALA A 79 -21.14 14.42 12.50
C ALA A 79 -21.25 12.89 12.53
N LEU A 80 -22.10 12.32 13.40
CA LEU A 80 -22.38 10.88 13.42
C LEU A 80 -23.06 10.39 12.14
N VAL A 81 -24.01 11.17 11.59
CA VAL A 81 -24.66 10.85 10.32
C VAL A 81 -23.63 10.82 9.18
N VAL A 82 -22.74 11.81 9.10
CA VAL A 82 -21.67 11.86 8.09
C VAL A 82 -20.76 10.62 8.19
N TRP A 83 -20.40 10.22 9.41
CA TRP A 83 -19.62 8.99 9.63
C TRP A 83 -20.33 7.74 9.09
N VAL A 84 -21.61 7.56 9.42
CA VAL A 84 -22.40 6.41 8.95
C VAL A 84 -22.53 6.42 7.42
N VAL A 85 -22.84 7.57 6.83
CA VAL A 85 -22.96 7.73 5.37
C VAL A 85 -21.64 7.43 4.66
N SER A 86 -20.51 7.91 5.20
CA SER A 86 -19.18 7.60 4.65
C SER A 86 -18.86 6.11 4.71
N GLY A 87 -19.23 5.42 5.79
CA GLY A 87 -19.06 3.97 5.93
C GLY A 87 -19.88 3.18 4.92
N ILE A 88 -21.14 3.57 4.68
CA ILE A 88 -21.99 2.94 3.65
C ILE A 88 -21.42 3.18 2.26
N PHE A 89 -20.97 4.41 1.96
CA PHE A 89 -20.35 4.72 0.68
C PHE A 89 -19.07 3.90 0.44
N SER A 90 -18.22 3.76 1.46
CA SER A 90 -17.03 2.91 1.41
C SER A 90 -17.37 1.43 1.21
N MET A 91 -18.44 0.91 1.83
CA MET A 91 -18.90 -0.47 1.63
C MET A 91 -19.31 -0.73 0.18
N VAL A 92 -20.06 0.20 -0.44
CA VAL A 92 -20.44 0.07 -1.85
C VAL A 92 -19.20 0.05 -2.75
N GLY A 93 -18.24 0.95 -2.52
CA GLY A 93 -16.97 0.97 -3.25
C GLY A 93 -16.19 -0.33 -3.10
N ALA A 94 -16.08 -0.86 -1.87
CA ALA A 94 -15.42 -2.13 -1.61
C ALA A 94 -16.09 -3.31 -2.33
N TYR A 95 -17.42 -3.31 -2.43
CA TYR A 95 -18.17 -4.34 -3.16
C TYR A 95 -17.88 -4.29 -4.67
N CYS A 96 -17.89 -3.09 -5.26
CA CYS A 96 -17.51 -2.91 -6.67
C CYS A 96 -16.07 -3.37 -6.94
N TYR A 97 -15.15 -3.05 -6.03
CA TYR A 97 -13.76 -3.50 -6.11
C TYR A 97 -13.60 -5.01 -5.93
N ALA A 98 -14.43 -5.63 -5.10
CA ALA A 98 -14.46 -7.08 -4.92
C ALA A 98 -14.90 -7.79 -6.21
N GLU A 99 -15.95 -7.32 -6.87
CA GLU A 99 -16.40 -7.85 -8.17
C GLU A 99 -15.30 -7.73 -9.23
N LEU A 100 -14.63 -6.57 -9.30
CA LEU A 100 -13.53 -6.35 -10.24
C LEU A 100 -12.32 -7.25 -9.95
N GLY A 101 -12.01 -7.47 -8.66
CA GLY A 101 -10.95 -8.38 -8.22
C GLY A 101 -11.25 -9.86 -8.44
N CYS A 102 -12.53 -10.24 -8.50
CA CYS A 102 -12.94 -11.59 -8.91
C CYS A 102 -12.87 -11.77 -10.44
N MET A 103 -13.15 -10.73 -11.22
CA MET A 103 -13.14 -10.76 -12.70
C MET A 103 -11.72 -10.77 -13.29
N ILE A 104 -10.80 -9.94 -12.77
CA ILE A 104 -9.45 -9.80 -13.31
C ILE A 104 -8.42 -10.26 -12.26
N ARG A 105 -7.91 -11.48 -12.42
CA ARG A 105 -6.95 -12.13 -11.52
C ARG A 105 -5.49 -11.87 -11.89
N LYS A 106 -5.18 -10.65 -12.36
CA LYS A 106 -3.80 -10.24 -12.70
C LYS A 106 -3.14 -9.52 -11.52
N SER A 107 -1.83 -9.71 -11.36
CA SER A 107 -1.04 -8.99 -10.36
C SER A 107 -0.91 -7.51 -10.73
N GLY A 108 -1.18 -6.60 -9.80
CA GLY A 108 -1.07 -5.15 -10.02
C GLY A 108 -2.28 -4.30 -9.61
N ALA A 109 -3.36 -4.92 -9.09
CA ALA A 109 -4.56 -4.25 -8.58
C ALA A 109 -5.09 -3.17 -9.55
N ASP A 110 -5.20 -1.92 -9.10
CA ASP A 110 -5.70 -0.79 -9.90
C ASP A 110 -4.99 -0.61 -11.24
N TYR A 111 -3.67 -0.82 -11.28
CA TYR A 111 -2.88 -0.68 -12.51
C TYR A 111 -3.21 -1.77 -13.53
N ALA A 112 -3.39 -3.02 -13.06
CA ALA A 112 -3.76 -4.15 -13.91
C ALA A 112 -5.17 -3.98 -14.49
N TYR A 113 -6.12 -3.45 -13.70
CA TYR A 113 -7.48 -3.17 -14.18
C TYR A 113 -7.47 -2.12 -15.30
N ILE A 114 -6.71 -1.04 -15.13
CA ILE A 114 -6.67 0.06 -16.12
C ILE A 114 -5.90 -0.36 -17.37
N MET A 115 -4.85 -1.18 -17.23
CA MET A 115 -4.10 -1.72 -18.36
C MET A 115 -4.99 -2.58 -19.28
N GLU A 116 -5.83 -3.44 -18.70
CA GLU A 116 -6.71 -4.32 -19.47
C GLU A 116 -7.84 -3.53 -20.17
N THR A 117 -8.34 -2.47 -19.54
CA THR A 117 -9.54 -1.74 -20.03
C THR A 117 -9.22 -0.56 -20.96
N PHE A 118 -8.13 0.17 -20.69
CA PHE A 118 -7.79 1.43 -21.39
C PHE A 118 -6.42 1.41 -22.08
N GLY A 119 -5.68 0.31 -21.99
CA GLY A 119 -4.37 0.15 -22.62
C GLY A 119 -3.20 0.80 -21.86
N PRO A 120 -1.99 0.73 -22.42
CA PRO A 120 -0.74 1.03 -21.70
C PRO A 120 -0.55 2.51 -21.35
N PHE A 121 -1.09 3.44 -22.15
CA PHE A 121 -0.90 4.87 -21.93
C PHE A 121 -1.68 5.39 -20.70
N MET A 122 -2.95 4.98 -20.56
CA MET A 122 -3.76 5.37 -19.40
C MET A 122 -3.29 4.71 -18.11
N ALA A 123 -2.80 3.47 -18.20
CA ALA A 123 -2.18 2.79 -17.06
C ALA A 123 -0.93 3.55 -16.56
N PHE A 124 -0.08 4.03 -17.49
CA PHE A 124 1.08 4.86 -17.15
C PHE A 124 0.69 6.17 -16.45
N ILE A 125 -0.28 6.91 -16.96
CA ILE A 125 -0.72 8.17 -16.33
C ILE A 125 -1.26 7.93 -14.92
N ARG A 126 -2.04 6.87 -14.72
CA ARG A 126 -2.55 6.55 -13.38
C ARG A 126 -1.43 6.23 -12.40
N LEU A 127 -0.45 5.42 -12.83
CA LEU A 127 0.73 5.10 -12.02
C LEU A 127 1.58 6.33 -11.76
N TRP A 128 1.76 7.19 -12.77
CA TRP A 128 2.49 8.45 -12.64
C TRP A 128 1.88 9.37 -11.59
N ILE A 129 0.57 9.59 -11.65
CA ILE A 129 -0.17 10.40 -10.67
C ILE A 129 -0.10 9.76 -9.27
N GLU A 130 -0.24 8.44 -9.19
CA GLU A 130 -0.13 7.71 -7.93
C GLU A 130 1.24 7.93 -7.28
N CYS A 131 2.32 7.77 -8.05
CA CYS A 131 3.69 7.90 -7.57
C CYS A 131 4.09 9.35 -7.26
N MET A 132 3.70 10.31 -8.10
CA MET A 132 4.12 11.71 -7.95
C MET A 132 3.25 12.51 -6.97
N ILE A 133 1.97 12.17 -6.84
CA ILE A 133 1.02 12.98 -6.06
C ILE A 133 0.49 12.19 -4.87
N VAL A 134 -0.13 11.04 -5.10
CA VAL A 134 -0.88 10.33 -4.04
C VAL A 134 0.05 9.83 -2.94
N ARG A 135 1.16 9.18 -3.30
CA ARG A 135 2.11 8.61 -2.32
C ARG A 135 2.81 9.68 -1.48
N PRO A 136 3.38 10.75 -2.06
CA PRO A 136 3.98 11.83 -1.27
C PRO A 136 2.97 12.58 -0.42
N CYS A 137 1.77 12.88 -0.95
CA CYS A 137 0.73 13.57 -0.18
C CYS A 137 0.29 12.76 1.04
N SER A 138 0.11 11.44 0.89
CA SER A 138 -0.26 10.56 2.00
C SER A 138 0.81 10.55 3.10
N GLN A 139 2.09 10.41 2.71
CA GLN A 139 3.20 10.46 3.67
C GLN A 139 3.30 11.83 4.36
N ALA A 140 3.11 12.93 3.61
CA ALA A 140 3.14 14.28 4.16
C ALA A 140 2.03 14.52 5.19
N ILE A 141 0.80 14.06 4.94
CA ILE A 141 -0.31 14.18 5.90
C ILE A 141 -0.01 13.42 7.19
N VAL A 142 0.53 12.20 7.09
CA VAL A 142 0.89 11.40 8.27
C VAL A 142 2.03 12.05 9.04
N ALA A 143 3.07 12.56 8.36
CA ALA A 143 4.18 13.27 8.99
C ALA A 143 3.72 14.55 9.71
N LEU A 144 2.90 15.39 9.05
CA LEU A 144 2.34 16.60 9.66
C LEU A 144 1.48 16.26 10.88
N THR A 145 0.65 15.23 10.77
CA THR A 145 -0.18 14.76 11.88
C THR A 145 0.70 14.34 13.05
N PHE A 146 1.73 13.53 12.79
CA PHE A 146 2.69 13.10 13.79
C PHE A 146 3.37 14.29 14.49
N SER A 147 3.84 15.28 13.73
CA SER A 147 4.48 16.47 14.29
C SER A 147 3.56 17.27 15.20
N VAL A 148 2.30 17.48 14.81
CA VAL A 148 1.30 18.17 15.64
C VAL A 148 1.02 17.41 16.93
N TYR A 149 0.90 16.08 16.86
CA TYR A 149 0.64 15.24 18.03
C TYR A 149 1.83 15.17 18.99
N VAL A 150 3.06 15.11 18.49
CA VAL A 150 4.29 15.09 19.31
C VAL A 150 4.57 16.43 19.98
N LEU A 151 4.22 17.55 19.36
CA LEU A 151 4.44 18.89 19.94
C LEU A 151 3.38 19.28 20.98
N LYS A 152 2.23 18.61 21.00
CA LYS A 152 1.11 18.92 21.91
C LYS A 152 1.47 18.83 23.41
N PRO A 153 2.28 17.87 23.90
CA PRO A 153 2.75 17.85 25.28
C PRO A 153 3.75 18.95 25.63
N PHE A 154 4.54 19.44 24.66
CA PHE A 154 5.54 20.49 24.88
C PHE A 154 4.92 21.89 24.88
N TYR A 155 3.78 22.07 24.21
CA TYR A 155 3.01 23.31 24.17
C TYR A 155 1.56 23.07 24.60
N PRO A 156 1.29 22.86 25.91
CA PRO A 156 -0.04 22.51 26.40
C PRO A 156 -1.06 23.66 26.28
N ASP A 157 -0.63 24.92 26.46
CA ASP A 157 -1.52 26.09 26.48
C ASP A 157 -1.44 26.97 25.22
N CYS A 158 -0.53 26.66 24.29
CA CYS A 158 -0.28 27.47 23.08
C CYS A 158 -0.39 26.61 21.82
N THR A 159 -0.88 27.20 20.73
CA THR A 159 -0.72 26.61 19.40
C THR A 159 0.77 26.57 19.05
N PRO A 160 1.36 25.40 18.76
CA PRO A 160 2.77 25.30 18.41
C PRO A 160 3.04 26.14 17.14
N PRO A 161 4.14 26.90 17.08
CA PRO A 161 4.46 27.73 15.93
C PRO A 161 4.61 26.88 14.66
N ASP A 162 4.03 27.35 13.55
CA ASP A 162 4.00 26.64 12.26
C ASP A 162 5.39 26.20 11.77
N GLU A 163 6.42 27.00 12.05
CA GLU A 163 7.81 26.70 11.69
C GLU A 163 8.31 25.42 12.37
N SER A 164 7.98 25.19 13.65
CA SER A 164 8.38 23.98 14.37
C SER A 164 7.64 22.74 13.87
N VAL A 165 6.35 22.88 13.54
CA VAL A 165 5.56 21.78 12.96
C VAL A 165 6.11 21.39 11.60
N ARG A 166 6.44 22.37 10.75
CA ARG A 166 6.97 22.16 9.40
C ARG A 166 8.38 21.57 9.42
N LEU A 167 9.28 22.08 10.26
CA LEU A 167 10.64 21.53 10.38
C LEU A 167 10.63 20.08 10.87
N LEU A 168 9.78 19.76 11.84
CA LEU A 168 9.67 18.42 12.37
C LEU A 168 9.00 17.47 11.36
N ALA A 169 8.01 17.96 10.61
CA ALA A 169 7.38 17.18 9.54
C ALA A 169 8.36 16.88 8.39
N VAL A 170 9.18 17.86 7.99
CA VAL A 170 10.22 17.67 6.96
C VAL A 170 11.32 16.72 7.44
N CYS A 171 11.71 16.77 8.72
CA CYS A 171 12.66 15.80 9.28
C CYS A 171 12.12 14.35 9.34
N CYS A 172 10.80 14.17 9.33
CA CYS A 172 10.16 12.86 9.45
C CYS A 172 9.84 12.18 8.09
N ILE A 173 9.99 12.90 6.97
CA ILE A 173 9.82 12.40 5.61
C ILE A 173 11.20 12.07 5.01
#